data_AF-A0A842Q8J5-F1
#
_entry.id   AF-A0A842Q8J5-F1
#
_cell.length_a   1.000
_cell.length_b   1.000
_cell.length_c   1.000
_cell.angle_alpha   90.00
_cell.angle_beta   90.00
_cell.angle_gamma   90.00
#
_symmetry.space_group_name_H-M   'P 1'
#
loop_
_entity.id
_entity.type
_entity.pdbx_description
1 polymer ?
#
loop_
_entity_poly.entity_id
_entity_poly.type
_entity_poly.pdbx_seq_one_letter_code
_entity_poly.pdbx_strand_id
1 'polypeptide(L)' 'MLKRFIDVVNSQSEYNENGVIKAIPVIIYHDINQTSGYYETSVDLFEKEMKYLKENGFEIMRLLDLI' A
#
# COMPACT_ATOMS: atom_id res chain seq x y z
N MET A 1 -7.17 9.17 5.59
CA MET A 1 -5.92 8.41 5.37
C MET A 1 -6.16 7.16 4.54
N LEU A 2 -7.04 6.23 4.93
CA LEU A 2 -7.33 5.02 4.13
C LEU A 2 -7.71 5.30 2.66
N LYS A 3 -8.59 6.27 2.40
CA LYS A 3 -8.93 6.66 1.01
C LYS A 3 -7.69 7.06 0.20
N ARG A 4 -6.79 7.86 0.80
CA ARG A 4 -5.56 8.29 0.14
C ARG A 4 -4.64 7.10 -0.15
N PHE A 5 -4.53 6.16 0.79
CA PHE A 5 -3.80 4.91 0.58
C PHE A 5 -4.36 4.15 -0.64
N ILE A 6 -5.68 3.96 -0.70
CA ILE A 6 -6.37 3.30 -1.82
C ILE A 6 -6.09 4.01 -3.15
N ASP A 7 -6.22 5.34 -3.18
CA ASP A 7 -5.95 6.14 -4.38
C ASP A 7 -4.49 5.95 -4.86
N VAL A 8 -3.52 5.89 -3.94
CA VAL A 8 -2.10 5.70 -4.28
C VAL A 8 -1.83 4.30 -4.80
N VAL A 9 -2.27 3.23 -4.10
CA VAL A 9 -1.96 1.85 -4.53
C VAL A 9 -2.65 1.48 -5.83
N ASN A 10 -3.80 2.10 -6.15
CA ASN A 10 -4.50 1.87 -7.42
C ASN A 10 -3.95 2.69 -8.59
N SER A 11 -3.15 3.73 -8.36
CA SER A 11 -2.59 4.57 -9.42
C SER A 11 -1.66 3.80 -10.38
N GLN A 12 -1.11 2.66 -9.95
CA GLN A 12 -0.33 1.77 -10.81
C GLN A 12 -1.11 1.24 -12.02
N SER A 13 -2.44 1.11 -11.91
CA SER A 13 -3.29 0.56 -12.97
C SER A 13 -3.31 1.46 -14.21
N GLU A 14 -2.95 2.74 -14.07
CA GLU A 14 -2.78 3.67 -15.20
C GLU A 14 -1.58 3.29 -16.08
N TYR A 15 -0.62 2.53 -15.55
CA TYR A 15 0.61 2.15 -16.23
C TYR A 15 0.68 0.64 -16.53
N ASN A 16 0.03 -0.17 -15.71
CA ASN A 16 0.05 -1.64 -15.80
C ASN A 16 -1.07 -2.15 -16.70
N GLU A 17 -0.80 -2.13 -18.01
CA GLU A 17 -1.75 -2.55 -19.05
C GLU A 17 -1.42 -3.95 -19.61
N ASN A 18 -2.45 -4.67 -20.06
CA ASN A 18 -2.30 -5.96 -20.75
C ASN A 18 -1.47 -7.02 -20.00
N GLY A 19 -1.53 -6.99 -18.66
CA GLY A 19 -0.80 -7.92 -17.79
C GLY A 19 0.70 -7.64 -17.69
N VAL A 20 1.18 -6.53 -18.22
CA VAL A 20 2.59 -6.09 -18.11
C VAL A 20 2.74 -5.14 -16.94
N ILE A 21 3.62 -5.49 -16.00
CA ILE A 21 3.95 -4.64 -14.84
C ILE A 21 5.00 -3.60 -15.26
N LYS A 22 4.63 -2.32 -15.21
CA LYS A 22 5.49 -1.14 -15.49
C LYS A 22 5.66 -0.22 -14.29
N ALA A 23 4.72 -0.26 -13.33
CA ALA A 23 4.73 0.57 -12.13
C ALA A 23 4.42 -0.28 -10.88
N ILE A 24 5.13 0.00 -9.79
CA ILE A 24 4.93 -0.63 -8.49
C ILE A 24 4.76 0.49 -7.45
N PRO A 25 3.62 0.57 -6.74
CA PRO A 25 3.45 1.52 -5.65
C PRO A 25 4.41 1.18 -4.49
N VAL A 26 5.10 2.19 -3.95
CA VAL A 26 5.93 2.04 -2.75
C VAL A 26 5.31 2.84 -1.62
N ILE A 27 4.87 2.15 -0.56
CA ILE A 27 4.27 2.76 0.62
C ILE A 27 5.30 2.76 1.76
N ILE A 28 5.48 3.92 2.39
CA ILE A 28 6.43 4.11 3.49
C ILE A 28 5.62 4.41 4.76
N TYR A 29 5.84 3.59 5.78
CA TYR A 29 5.36 3.82 7.13
C TYR A 29 6.53 4.26 8.01
N HIS A 30 6.30 5.21 8.92
CA HIS A 30 7.28 5.56 9.96
C HIS A 30 7.02 4.68 11.18
N ASP A 31 5.99 5.02 11.97
CA ASP A 31 5.59 4.25 13.16
C ASP A 31 4.16 3.72 13.03
N ILE A 32 3.93 2.54 13.61
CA ILE A 32 2.60 1.93 13.75
C ILE A 32 2.28 1.86 15.25
N ASN A 33 1.31 2.65 15.71
CA ASN A 33 0.98 2.83 17.13
C ASN A 33 -0.52 2.70 17.41
N GLN A 34 -0.92 2.67 18.69
CA GLN A 34 -2.33 2.53 19.08
C GLN A 34 -3.19 3.74 18.65
N THR A 35 -2.57 4.92 18.57
CA THR A 35 -3.22 6.17 18.14
C THR A 35 -2.51 6.73 16.90
N SER A 36 -3.22 7.50 16.10
CA SER A 36 -2.62 8.23 14.98
C SER A 36 -1.97 9.54 15.45
N GLY A 37 -0.83 9.89 14.87
CA GLY A 37 -0.06 11.10 15.12
C GLY A 37 0.53 11.66 13.82
N TYR A 38 1.34 12.72 13.90
CA TYR A 38 1.84 13.41 12.69
C TYR A 38 2.66 12.49 11.77
N TYR A 39 3.36 11.51 12.35
CA TYR A 39 4.13 10.49 11.64
C TYR A 39 3.69 9.07 12.01
N GLU A 40 2.52 8.90 12.62
CA GLU A 40 2.09 7.61 13.15
C GLU A 40 0.82 7.13 12.45
N THR A 41 0.86 5.91 11.94
CA THR A 41 -0.31 5.19 11.46
C THR A 41 -0.90 4.41 12.63
N SER A 42 -2.20 4.54 12.89
CA SER A 42 -2.82 3.72 13.93
C SER A 42 -2.86 2.24 13.52
N VAL A 43 -2.83 1.31 14.48
CA VAL A 43 -2.98 -0.14 14.21
C VAL A 43 -4.27 -0.42 13.42
N ASP A 44 -5.40 0.19 13.81
CA ASP A 44 -6.69 0.03 13.10
C ASP A 44 -6.62 0.52 11.63
N LEU A 45 -5.91 1.62 11.36
CA LEU A 45 -5.74 2.11 10.00
C LEU A 45 -4.82 1.18 9.19
N PHE A 46 -3.70 0.76 9.77
CA PHE A 46 -2.77 -0.17 9.14
C PHE A 46 -3.45 -1.51 8.79
N GLU A 47 -4.26 -2.06 9.70
CA GLU A 47 -5.02 -3.28 9.45
C GLU A 47 -6.00 -3.12 8.28
N LYS A 48 -6.69 -1.98 8.17
CA LYS A 48 -7.60 -1.68 7.05
C LYS A 48 -6.85 -1.56 5.72
N GLU A 49 -5.67 -0.96 5.73
CA GLU A 49 -4.80 -0.83 4.56
C GLU A 49 -4.29 -2.20 4.09
N MET A 50 -3.79 -3.05 5.00
CA MET A 50 -3.35 -4.41 4.68
C MET A 50 -4.49 -5.31 4.23
N LYS A 51 -5.67 -5.18 4.86
CA LYS A 51 -6.88 -5.89 4.44
C LYS A 51 -7.28 -5.51 3.02
N TYR A 52 -7.23 -4.23 2.67
CA TYR A 52 -7.51 -3.77 1.32
C TYR A 52 -6.59 -4.41 0.28
N LEU A 53 -5.28 -4.43 0.53
CA LEU A 53 -4.31 -5.08 -0.36
C LEU A 53 -4.64 -6.56 -0.58
N LYS A 54 -4.88 -7.29 0.51
CA LYS A 54 -5.20 -8.72 0.48
C LYS A 54 -6.50 -9.02 -0.28
N GLU A 55 -7.56 -8.24 -0.04
CA GLU A 55 -8.86 -8.46 -0.67
C GLU A 55 -8.90 -8.06 -2.14
N ASN A 56 -7.99 -7.20 -2.59
CA ASN A 56 -7.92 -6.71 -3.99
C ASN A 56 -6.78 -7.35 -4.79
N GLY A 57 -6.20 -8.46 -4.31
CA GLY A 57 -5.25 -9.27 -5.07
C GLY A 57 -3.88 -8.63 -5.26
N PHE A 58 -3.50 -7.67 -4.42
CA PHE A 58 -2.15 -7.13 -4.44
C PHE A 58 -1.16 -8.16 -3.91
N GLU A 59 -0.02 -8.28 -4.58
CA GLU A 59 1.13 -9.03 -4.11
C GLU A 59 2.09 -8.10 -3.34
N ILE A 60 2.42 -8.47 -2.10
CA ILE A 60 3.40 -7.75 -1.30
C ILE A 60 4.77 -8.38 -1.53
N MET A 61 5.69 -7.58 -2.08
CA MET A 61 7.06 -8.01 -2.35
C MET A 61 8.04 -7.27 -1.45
N ARG A 62 9.17 -7.92 -1.14
CA ARG A 62 10.30 -7.21 -0.52
C ARG A 62 11.10 -6.56 -1.63
N LEU A 63 11.77 -5.46 -1.31
CA LEU A 63 12.69 -4.81 -2.26
C LEU A 63 13.78 -5.79 -2.76
N LEU A 64 14.18 -6.75 -1.92
CA LEU A 64 15.14 -7.81 -2.28
C LEU A 64 14.63 -8.77 -3.34
N ASP A 65 13.31 -8.86 -3.55
CA ASP A 65 12.72 -9.73 -4.57
C ASP A 65 12.66 -9.03 -5.96
N LEU A 66 13.06 -7.76 -6.05
CA LEU A 66 13.06 -6.95 -7.29
C LEU A 66 14.41 -6.91 -8.04
N ILE A 67 15.47 -7.51 -7.49
CA ILE A 67 16.85 -7.46 -7.99
C ILE A 67 17.34 -8.82 -8.47
#